data_AF-A0A1Q9XXZ2-F1
#
_entry.id   AF-A0A1Q9XXZ2-F1
#
_cell.length_a   1.000
_cell.length_b   1.000
_cell.length_c   1.000
_cell.angle_alpha   90.00
_cell.angle_beta   90.00
_cell.angle_gamma   90.00
#
_symmetry.space_group_name_H-M   'P 1'
#
loop_
_entity.id
_entity.type
_entity.pdbx_description
1 polymer ?
#
loop_
_entity_poly.entity_id
_entity_poly.type
_entity_poly.pdbx_seq_one_letter_code
_entity_poly.pdbx_strand_id
1 'polypeptide(L)'
;MLTRRSFLKLIGIAAAASAVVPALQLGRDPYVVKGEIVGYIGHHPGGFIGGCAVVEVHPWDGVGYPVDVRPNCYGVNAKLKRYYDADLANMDREAPYKFWHDPANKKYPNVHTYIRIQRFGESMAEAIKHLNFVSSRAA
;
A
#
# COMPACT_ATOMS: atom_id res chain seq x y z
N MET A 1 22.60 7.00 32.66
CA MET A 1 21.66 8.01 32.10
C MET A 1 22.00 8.23 30.63
N LEU A 2 21.05 7.99 29.71
CA LEU A 2 21.23 8.39 28.32
C LEU A 2 21.13 9.92 28.24
N THR A 3 22.16 10.58 27.70
CA THR A 3 22.09 12.03 27.49
C THR A 3 21.22 12.36 26.28
N ARG A 4 20.54 13.51 26.29
CA ARG A 4 19.71 14.00 25.17
C ARG A 4 20.47 13.98 23.84
N ARG A 5 21.77 14.28 23.88
CA ARG A 5 22.66 14.29 22.70
C ARG A 5 22.93 12.88 22.18
N SER A 6 23.10 11.91 23.07
CA SER A 6 23.26 10.49 22.71
C SER A 6 21.97 9.92 22.12
N PHE A 7 20.81 10.30 22.65
CA PHE A 7 19.50 9.89 22.15
C PHE A 7 19.22 10.44 20.74
N LEU A 8 19.49 11.73 20.51
CA LEU A 8 19.31 12.36 19.19
C LEU A 8 20.25 11.78 18.12
N LYS A 9 21.49 11.43 18.48
CA LYS A 9 22.39 10.71 17.58
C LYS A 9 21.87 9.33 17.22
N LEU A 10 21.28 8.62 18.19
CA LEU A 10 20.66 7.30 17.98
C LEU A 10 19.46 7.38 17.03
N ILE A 11 18.60 8.40 17.20
CA ILE A 11 17.49 8.67 16.28
C ILE A 11 18.00 9.04 14.88
N GLY A 12 19.02 9.90 14.79
CA GLY A 12 19.61 10.28 13.50
C GLY A 12 20.23 9.10 12.75
N ILE A 13 20.89 8.18 13.47
CA ILE A 13 21.43 6.95 12.88
C ILE A 13 20.30 5.99 12.49
N ALA A 14 19.26 5.84 13.32
CA ALA A 14 18.11 4.99 13.00
C ALA A 14 17.35 5.50 11.76
N ALA A 15 17.18 6.81 11.64
CA ALA A 15 16.58 7.46 10.47
C ALA A 15 17.44 7.29 9.21
N ALA A 16 18.77 7.40 9.32
CA ALA A 16 19.69 7.22 8.20
C ALA A 16 19.85 5.75 7.77
N ALA A 17 19.64 4.80 8.68
CA ALA A 17 19.77 3.37 8.44
C ALA A 17 18.45 2.70 8.01
N SER A 18 17.36 3.46 7.86
CA SER A 18 15.99 2.91 7.72
C SER A 18 15.67 1.85 8.80
N ALA A 19 16.32 1.95 9.97
CA ALA A 19 16.20 0.97 11.02
C ALA A 19 14.86 1.22 11.73
N VAL A 20 13.93 0.28 11.57
CA VAL A 20 12.64 0.30 12.25
C VAL A 20 12.90 0.13 13.74
N VAL A 21 12.68 1.20 14.52
CA VAL A 21 12.72 1.16 15.99
C VAL A 21 11.28 0.96 16.47
N PRO A 22 10.90 -0.26 16.92
CA PRO A 22 9.50 -0.55 17.27
C PRO A 22 8.95 0.35 18.38
N ALA A 23 9.82 0.80 19.30
CA ALA A 23 9.45 1.71 20.39
C ALA A 23 9.11 3.14 19.95
N LEU A 24 9.40 3.52 18.70
CA LEU A 24 9.09 4.85 18.15
C LEU A 24 7.96 4.81 17.12
N GLN A 25 7.48 3.63 16.72
CA GLN A 25 6.27 3.51 15.93
C GLN A 25 5.06 3.61 16.87
N LEU A 26 4.50 4.81 16.97
CA LEU A 26 3.10 4.96 17.39
C LEU A 26 2.29 4.09 16.44
N GLY A 27 1.66 3.03 16.95
CA GLY A 27 0.73 2.22 16.17
C GLY A 27 -0.31 3.16 15.56
N ARG A 28 -0.30 3.29 14.23
CA ARG A 28 -1.37 3.98 13.50
C ARG A 28 -2.60 3.08 13.49
N ASP A 29 -3.78 3.60 13.20
CA ASP A 29 -4.91 2.71 12.94
C ASP A 29 -4.68 1.88 11.66
N PRO A 30 -5.26 0.66 11.57
CA PRO A 30 -5.24 -0.11 10.33
C PRO A 30 -5.84 0.69 9.17
N TYR A 31 -5.18 0.61 8.02
CA TYR A 31 -5.59 1.38 6.84
C TYR A 31 -6.87 0.84 6.20
N VAL A 32 -7.08 -0.47 6.30
CA VAL A 32 -8.25 -1.17 5.75
C VAL A 32 -9.03 -1.84 6.87
N VAL A 33 -10.31 -2.08 6.62
CA VAL A 33 -11.19 -2.78 7.56
C VAL A 33 -11.83 -4.00 6.92
N LYS A 34 -12.24 -4.96 7.76
CA LYS A 34 -12.93 -6.18 7.33
C LYS A 34 -14.16 -5.84 6.49
N GLY A 35 -14.30 -6.53 5.35
CA GLY A 35 -15.40 -6.36 4.40
C GLY A 35 -15.14 -5.34 3.29
N GLU A 36 -14.08 -4.52 3.37
CA GLU A 36 -13.72 -3.64 2.27
C GLU A 36 -13.28 -4.40 1.02
N ILE A 37 -13.53 -3.81 -0.15
CA ILE A 37 -12.96 -4.24 -1.41
C ILE A 37 -11.73 -3.38 -1.69
N VAL A 38 -10.57 -4.03 -1.80
CA VAL A 38 -9.28 -3.36 -1.93
C VAL A 38 -8.53 -3.83 -3.16
N GLY A 39 -7.80 -2.92 -3.80
CA GLY A 39 -6.80 -3.22 -4.80
C GLY A 39 -5.41 -3.25 -4.18
N TYR A 40 -4.50 -4.00 -4.79
CA TYR A 40 -3.09 -4.02 -4.39
C TYR A 40 -2.31 -2.92 -5.11
N ILE A 41 -1.67 -2.03 -4.35
CA ILE A 41 -0.87 -0.90 -4.84
C ILE A 41 0.64 -1.09 -4.61
N GLY A 42 1.09 -2.29 -4.23
CA GLY A 42 2.51 -2.62 -4.06
C GLY A 42 3.13 -3.35 -5.26
N HIS A 43 4.29 -3.96 -5.04
CA HIS A 43 5.01 -4.75 -6.02
C HIS A 43 4.52 -6.22 -6.02
N HIS A 44 3.82 -6.66 -7.07
CA HIS A 44 3.30 -8.03 -7.20
C HIS A 44 3.89 -8.72 -8.44
N PRO A 45 4.49 -9.92 -8.32
CA PRO A 45 5.16 -10.60 -9.46
C PRO A 45 4.20 -11.04 -10.58
N GLY A 46 2.88 -11.04 -10.33
CA GLY A 46 1.85 -11.43 -11.31
C GLY A 46 1.02 -10.27 -11.88
N GLY A 47 1.41 -9.00 -11.66
CA GLY A 47 0.63 -7.84 -12.10
C GLY A 47 -0.65 -7.59 -11.30
N PHE A 48 -1.59 -6.82 -11.86
CA PHE A 48 -2.84 -6.42 -11.22
C PHE A 48 -3.74 -7.62 -10.91
N ILE A 49 -4.09 -7.78 -9.63
CA ILE A 49 -4.79 -8.97 -9.09
C ILE A 49 -6.32 -8.78 -9.01
N GLY A 50 -6.85 -7.63 -9.47
CA GLY A 50 -8.25 -7.28 -9.29
C GLY A 50 -8.57 -6.81 -7.87
N GLY A 51 -9.83 -6.44 -7.64
CA GLY A 51 -10.33 -6.18 -6.29
C GLY A 51 -10.33 -7.47 -5.45
N CYS A 52 -9.95 -7.35 -4.19
CA CYS A 52 -9.93 -8.43 -3.21
C CYS A 52 -10.76 -8.01 -1.99
N ALA A 53 -11.53 -8.93 -1.42
CA ALA A 53 -12.30 -8.66 -0.20
C ALA A 53 -11.43 -8.86 1.04
N VAL A 54 -11.40 -7.89 1.95
CA VAL A 54 -10.71 -8.01 3.23
C VAL A 54 -11.48 -8.98 4.14
N VAL A 55 -10.82 -10.07 4.52
CA VAL A 55 -11.41 -11.11 5.39
C VAL A 55 -11.06 -10.86 6.85
N GLU A 56 -9.80 -10.52 7.12
CA GLU A 56 -9.28 -10.31 8.47
C GLU A 56 -8.10 -9.33 8.45
N VAL A 57 -8.04 -8.49 9.49
CA VAL A 57 -6.93 -7.58 9.76
C VAL A 57 -6.29 -8.04 11.07
N HIS A 58 -5.02 -8.43 10.99
CA HIS A 58 -4.25 -8.96 12.12
C HIS A 58 -3.61 -7.82 12.93
N PRO A 59 -3.21 -8.05 14.19
CA PRO A 59 -2.49 -7.06 14.99
C PRO A 59 -1.18 -6.58 14.35
N TRP A 60 -0.72 -5.40 14.76
CA TRP A 60 0.56 -4.83 14.31
C TRP A 60 1.73 -5.75 14.66
N ASP A 61 2.53 -6.12 13.66
CA ASP A 61 3.66 -7.06 13.83
C ASP A 61 5.04 -6.38 13.95
N GLY A 62 5.06 -5.05 14.01
CA GLY A 62 6.29 -4.25 14.02
C GLY A 62 6.64 -3.66 12.64
N VAL A 63 5.97 -4.08 11.58
CA VAL A 63 6.14 -3.54 10.22
C VAL A 63 4.84 -2.88 9.75
N GLY A 64 3.71 -3.56 9.93
CA GLY A 64 2.40 -3.14 9.43
C GLY A 64 1.26 -3.89 10.10
N TYR A 65 0.03 -3.68 9.62
CA TYR A 65 -1.06 -4.60 9.91
C TYR A 65 -1.12 -5.65 8.79
N PRO A 66 -0.86 -6.94 9.07
CA PRO A 66 -1.08 -7.98 8.09
C PRO A 66 -2.58 -8.14 7.81
N VAL A 67 -2.94 -8.36 6.56
CA VAL A 67 -4.33 -8.42 6.10
C VAL A 67 -4.50 -9.65 5.22
N ASP A 68 -5.45 -10.50 5.60
CA ASP A 68 -5.88 -11.60 4.76
C ASP A 68 -7.00 -11.14 3.82
N VAL A 69 -6.77 -11.31 2.52
CA VAL A 69 -7.70 -10.95 1.48
C VAL A 69 -8.12 -12.15 0.66
N ARG A 70 -9.36 -12.14 0.19
CA ARG A 70 -9.91 -13.11 -0.75
C ARG A 70 -9.97 -12.50 -2.14
N PRO A 71 -9.27 -13.07 -3.14
CA PRO A 71 -9.36 -12.57 -4.52
C PRO A 71 -10.76 -12.78 -5.09
N ASN A 72 -11.34 -11.73 -5.70
CA ASN A 72 -12.73 -11.75 -6.17
C ASN A 72 -12.96 -12.75 -7.34
N CYS A 73 -11.94 -13.03 -8.15
CA CYS A 73 -12.07 -13.87 -9.34
C CYS A 73 -12.21 -15.39 -9.08
N TYR A 74 -12.15 -15.86 -7.83
CA TYR A 74 -12.10 -17.31 -7.52
C TYR A 74 -13.16 -17.78 -6.49
N GLY A 75 -14.10 -16.92 -6.10
CA GLY A 75 -15.20 -17.27 -5.19
C GLY A 75 -14.77 -17.56 -3.75
N VAL A 76 -15.70 -18.07 -2.92
CA VAL A 76 -15.49 -18.27 -1.48
C VAL A 76 -14.45 -19.34 -1.11
N ASN A 77 -14.15 -20.24 -2.03
CA ASN A 77 -13.21 -21.36 -1.85
C ASN A 77 -11.76 -20.99 -2.22
N ALA A 78 -11.51 -19.74 -2.66
CA ALA A 78 -10.18 -19.27 -2.98
C ALA A 78 -9.28 -19.25 -1.74
N LYS A 79 -8.03 -19.69 -1.89
CA LYS A 79 -7.02 -19.52 -0.84
C LYS A 79 -6.84 -18.04 -0.54
N LEU A 80 -6.84 -17.70 0.75
CA LEU A 80 -6.56 -16.34 1.20
C LEU A 80 -5.12 -15.98 0.85
N LYS A 81 -4.92 -14.71 0.51
CA LYS A 81 -3.59 -14.11 0.32
C LYS A 81 -3.36 -13.11 1.43
N ARG A 82 -2.12 -13.01 1.89
CA ARG A 82 -1.73 -12.06 2.93
C ARG A 82 -0.90 -10.93 2.34
N TYR A 83 -1.26 -9.71 2.67
CA TYR A 83 -0.53 -8.48 2.33
C TYR A 83 -0.47 -7.57 3.55
N TYR A 84 0.35 -6.53 3.52
CA TYR A 84 0.24 -5.45 4.51
C TYR A 84 -0.82 -4.45 4.07
N ASP A 85 -1.55 -3.91 5.04
CA ASP A 85 -2.58 -2.90 4.81
C ASP A 85 -2.07 -1.65 4.09
N ALA A 86 -0.79 -1.28 4.27
CA ALA A 86 -0.16 -0.17 3.56
C ALA A 86 -0.06 -0.39 2.04
N ASP A 87 0.02 -1.65 1.60
CA ASP A 87 0.05 -2.04 0.18
C ASP A 87 -1.35 -2.21 -0.42
N LEU A 88 -2.39 -2.00 0.38
CA LEU A 88 -3.79 -2.10 -0.04
C LEU A 88 -4.40 -0.71 -0.18
N ALA A 89 -5.29 -0.58 -1.16
CA ALA A 89 -6.01 0.66 -1.44
C ALA A 89 -7.48 0.40 -1.68
N ASN A 90 -8.32 1.23 -1.07
CA ASN A 90 -9.76 1.24 -1.35
C ASN A 90 -10.02 2.34 -2.38
N MET A 91 -10.23 1.95 -3.64
CA MET A 91 -10.39 2.92 -4.74
C MET A 91 -11.63 3.81 -4.57
N ASP A 92 -12.69 3.30 -3.95
CA ASP A 92 -13.91 4.10 -3.73
C ASP A 92 -13.67 5.23 -2.72
N ARG A 93 -12.74 5.01 -1.78
CA ARG A 93 -12.33 6.02 -0.79
C ARG A 93 -11.28 6.98 -1.33
N GLU A 94 -10.40 6.51 -2.20
CA GLU A 94 -9.15 7.21 -2.53
C GLU A 94 -9.14 7.85 -3.92
N ALA A 95 -9.86 7.27 -4.88
CA ALA A 95 -9.99 7.88 -6.18
C ALA A 95 -11.08 8.96 -6.11
N PRO A 96 -10.85 10.16 -6.69
CA PRO A 96 -11.88 11.17 -6.77
C PRO A 96 -13.07 10.66 -7.58
N TYR A 97 -14.25 11.18 -7.25
CA TYR A 97 -15.46 10.88 -7.99
C TYR A 97 -15.26 11.10 -9.50
N LYS A 98 -15.66 10.12 -10.32
CA LYS A 98 -15.47 10.11 -11.78
C LYS A 98 -14.01 10.14 -12.25
N PHE A 99 -13.06 9.64 -11.44
CA PHE A 99 -11.63 9.57 -11.82
C PHE A 99 -11.39 9.13 -13.26
N TRP A 100 -12.02 8.02 -13.69
CA TRP A 100 -11.88 7.45 -15.04
C TRP A 100 -12.53 8.26 -16.17
N HIS A 101 -13.45 9.17 -15.86
CA HIS A 101 -14.13 10.00 -16.85
C HIS A 101 -13.54 11.40 -16.96
N ASP A 102 -12.66 11.80 -16.04
CA ASP A 102 -11.97 13.08 -16.08
C ASP A 102 -10.77 13.02 -17.05
N PRO A 103 -10.75 13.83 -18.13
CA PRO A 103 -9.64 13.88 -19.07
C PRO A 103 -8.30 14.25 -18.43
N ALA A 104 -8.29 15.00 -17.33
CA ALA A 104 -7.06 15.38 -16.63
C ALA A 104 -6.33 14.17 -16.01
N ASN A 105 -7.06 13.09 -15.72
CA ASN A 105 -6.52 11.88 -15.12
C ASN A 105 -5.94 10.90 -16.15
N LYS A 106 -6.11 11.14 -17.46
CA LYS A 106 -5.52 10.32 -18.54
C LYS A 106 -3.99 10.29 -18.52
N LYS A 107 -3.35 11.26 -17.83
CA LYS A 107 -1.90 11.30 -17.64
C LYS A 107 -1.37 10.17 -16.73
N TYR A 108 -2.22 9.59 -15.88
CA TYR A 108 -1.85 8.47 -15.02
C TYR A 108 -2.06 7.15 -15.79
N PRO A 109 -1.05 6.28 -15.89
CA PRO A 109 -1.21 4.98 -16.57
C PRO A 109 -2.28 4.09 -15.92
N ASN A 110 -2.47 4.24 -14.60
CA ASN A 110 -3.48 3.53 -13.84
C ASN A 110 -3.89 4.37 -12.61
N VAL A 111 -5.11 4.17 -12.10
CA VAL A 111 -5.60 4.77 -10.84
C VAL A 111 -4.69 4.45 -9.65
N HIS A 112 -4.06 3.27 -9.64
CA HIS A 112 -3.09 2.91 -8.59
C HIS A 112 -1.88 3.85 -8.59
N THR A 113 -1.44 4.32 -9.77
CA THR A 113 -0.35 5.29 -9.89
C THR A 113 -0.75 6.62 -9.27
N TYR A 114 -1.97 7.09 -9.55
CA TYR A 114 -2.53 8.28 -8.91
C TYR A 114 -2.55 8.13 -7.38
N ILE A 115 -3.08 7.01 -6.88
CA ILE A 115 -3.18 6.73 -5.45
C ILE A 115 -1.79 6.74 -4.78
N ARG A 116 -0.78 6.11 -5.39
CA ARG A 116 0.58 6.11 -4.83
C ARG A 116 1.17 7.51 -4.76
N ILE A 117 0.99 8.32 -5.80
CA ILE A 117 1.45 9.72 -5.81
C ILE A 117 0.77 10.50 -4.69
N GLN A 118 -0.54 10.34 -4.50
CA GLN A 118 -1.27 11.05 -3.44
C GLN A 118 -0.88 10.59 -2.03
N ARG A 119 -0.73 9.28 -1.81
CA ARG A 119 -0.47 8.70 -0.48
C ARG A 119 0.99 8.85 -0.05
N PHE A 120 1.92 8.62 -0.95
CA PHE A 120 3.34 8.52 -0.63
C PHE A 120 4.16 9.73 -1.10
N GLY A 121 3.55 10.68 -1.83
CA GLY A 121 4.25 11.83 -2.38
C GLY A 121 5.25 11.46 -3.49
N GLU A 122 5.10 10.29 -4.09
CA GLU A 122 6.00 9.77 -5.12
C GLU A 122 5.89 10.58 -6.42
N SER A 123 6.97 10.62 -7.18
CA SER A 123 6.91 10.99 -8.59
C SER A 123 6.16 9.93 -9.41
N MET A 124 5.70 10.31 -10.60
CA MET A 124 5.07 9.37 -11.54
C MET A 124 5.98 8.16 -11.85
N ALA A 125 7.28 8.41 -12.05
CA ALA A 125 8.24 7.36 -12.38
C ALA A 125 8.45 6.37 -11.22
N GLU A 126 8.52 6.86 -9.99
CA GLU A 126 8.63 6.02 -8.79
C GLU A 126 7.36 5.19 -8.57
N ALA A 127 6.19 5.83 -8.68
CA ALA A 127 4.92 5.14 -8.54
C ALA A 127 4.75 4.02 -9.59
N ILE A 128 5.12 4.28 -10.85
CA ILE A 128 5.13 3.26 -11.91
C ILE A 128 6.16 2.17 -11.61
N LYS A 129 7.34 2.49 -11.08
CA LYS A 129 8.36 1.48 -10.75
C LYS A 129 7.93 0.56 -9.61
N HIS A 130 7.26 1.10 -8.60
CA HIS A 130 6.78 0.33 -7.45
C HIS A 130 5.56 -0.54 -7.79
N LEU A 131 4.74 -0.10 -8.73
CA LEU A 131 3.64 -0.90 -9.27
C LEU A 131 4.20 -1.79 -10.39
N ASN A 132 4.11 -3.10 -10.29
CA ASN A 132 4.48 -4.00 -11.40
C ASN A 132 3.46 -3.93 -12.57
N PHE A 133 3.18 -2.75 -13.09
CA PHE A 133 2.52 -2.59 -14.39
C PHE A 133 3.57 -2.77 -15.49
N VAL A 134 4.03 -4.00 -15.67
CA VAL A 134 4.44 -4.42 -17.01
C VAL A 134 3.13 -4.60 -17.77
N SER A 135 2.54 -3.52 -18.29
CA SER A 135 1.55 -3.70 -19.34
C SER A 135 2.31 -4.34 -20.48
N SER A 136 2.02 -5.60 -20.78
CA SER A 136 2.39 -6.25 -22.03
C SER A 136 1.65 -5.56 -23.18
N ARG A 137 2.12 -4.36 -23.52
CA ARG A 137 1.97 -3.69 -24.81
C ARG A 137 3.27 -2.91 -25.06
N ALA A 138 4.38 -3.63 -25.08
CA ALA A 138 5.41 -3.28 -26.04
C ALA A 138 4.86 -3.71 -27.41
N ALA A 139 4.38 -2.73 -28.17
CA ALA A 139 4.33 -2.84 -29.63
C ALA A 139 5.75 -2.74 -30.17
#